data_AF-A0A9J6NVU7-F1
#
_entry.id   AF-A0A9J6NVU7-F1
#
_cell.length_a   1.000
_cell.length_b   1.000
_cell.length_c   1.000
_cell.angle_alpha   90.00
_cell.angle_beta   90.00
_cell.angle_gamma   90.00
#
_symmetry.space_group_name_H-M   'P 1'
#
loop_
_entity.id
_entity.type
_entity.pdbx_description
1 polymer ?
#
loop_
_entity_poly.entity_id
_entity_poly.type
_entity_poly.pdbx_seq_one_letter_code
_entity_poly.pdbx_strand_id
1 'polypeptide(L)'
;MDYILEKKLKELLNSFNKIRKEIKWTNPYIMHLLAFHYTFNDDEFDKTEFLELKKHIKASTNLTSVFRTDINMSIVSSCCMNSLDSKAQFTKTLKTSDFLIESGFKNWSSLPICSCYMANFLKSENLKSICERAYNMYLKMNNRSNLFSLYEDSSFAILLSIDGNDIDAKLDKSEFLYNHLREMPFEEDENLQIMTYILSSSTLSNTELIHNCFQLYILLSNSFQLRSIAYPYIALLTLFNKDNIEIANDVSDVFSYIKNISLFDSLNDEYLLFLSISFIICYYTYNIIDNSDNKSTVSVNKNSVFVFLAELLITSINNLSTKIG
;
A
#
# COMPACT_ATOMS: atom_id res chain seq x y z
N MET A 1 -9.75 -22.77 -4.27
CA MET A 1 -10.23 -21.47 -3.73
C MET A 1 -11.45 -21.72 -2.85
N ASP A 2 -11.45 -21.23 -1.60
CA ASP A 2 -12.62 -21.30 -0.72
C ASP A 2 -13.78 -20.39 -1.19
N TYR A 3 -15.01 -20.74 -0.83
CA TYR A 3 -16.24 -20.04 -1.24
C TYR A 3 -16.28 -18.57 -0.78
N ILE A 4 -15.82 -18.27 0.43
CA ILE A 4 -15.84 -16.90 0.96
C ILE A 4 -14.85 -16.02 0.19
N LEU A 5 -13.65 -16.56 -0.08
CA LEU A 5 -12.62 -15.90 -0.88
C LEU A 5 -13.11 -15.64 -2.31
N GLU A 6 -13.72 -16.64 -2.96
CA GLU A 6 -14.29 -16.49 -4.31
C GLU A 6 -15.40 -15.44 -4.35
N LYS A 7 -16.28 -15.42 -3.35
CA LYS A 7 -17.35 -14.42 -3.26
C LYS A 7 -16.78 -13.01 -3.19
N LYS A 8 -15.79 -12.76 -2.31
CA LYS A 8 -15.17 -11.43 -2.17
C LYS A 8 -14.41 -11.03 -3.44
N LEU A 9 -13.80 -11.99 -4.14
CA LEU A 9 -13.15 -11.74 -5.43
C LEU A 9 -14.18 -11.32 -6.50
N LYS A 10 -15.35 -11.97 -6.55
CA LYS A 10 -16.44 -11.55 -7.45
C LYS A 10 -16.96 -10.14 -7.12
N GLU A 11 -17.04 -9.77 -5.84
CA GLU A 11 -17.37 -8.40 -5.43
C GLU A 11 -16.33 -7.41 -5.96
N LEU A 12 -15.03 -7.69 -5.86
CA LEU A 12 -13.95 -6.87 -6.43
C LEU A 12 -14.12 -6.68 -7.94
N LEU A 13 -14.37 -7.78 -8.66
CA LEU A 13 -14.53 -7.76 -10.11
C LEU A 13 -15.77 -6.98 -10.56
N ASN A 14 -16.85 -7.05 -9.79
CA ASN A 14 -18.05 -6.26 -10.02
C ASN A 14 -17.78 -4.77 -9.82
N SER A 15 -17.10 -4.39 -8.72
CA SER A 15 -16.68 -3.02 -8.47
C SER A 15 -15.81 -2.47 -9.61
N PHE A 16 -14.80 -3.24 -10.02
CA PHE A 16 -13.93 -2.87 -11.14
C PHE A 16 -14.72 -2.64 -12.43
N ASN A 17 -15.65 -3.54 -12.77
CA ASN A 17 -16.50 -3.40 -13.95
C ASN A 17 -17.43 -2.19 -13.88
N LYS A 18 -17.99 -1.87 -12.71
CA LYS A 18 -18.81 -0.66 -12.48
C LYS A 18 -17.96 0.59 -12.75
N ILE A 19 -16.80 0.70 -12.09
CA ILE A 19 -15.87 1.83 -12.23
C ILE A 19 -15.43 2.01 -13.69
N ARG A 20 -15.05 0.93 -14.37
CA ARG A 20 -14.63 0.96 -15.78
C ARG A 20 -15.72 1.50 -16.71
N LYS A 21 -16.98 1.11 -16.49
CA LYS A 21 -18.12 1.60 -17.29
C LYS A 21 -18.41 3.07 -17.05
N GLU A 22 -18.26 3.49 -15.79
CA GLU A 22 -18.61 4.83 -15.34
C GLU A 22 -17.51 5.88 -15.62
N ILE A 23 -16.23 5.48 -15.60
CA ILE A 23 -15.06 6.35 -15.81
C ILE A 23 -14.19 5.85 -16.98
N LYS A 24 -14.70 5.98 -18.20
CA LYS A 24 -14.12 5.39 -19.44
C LYS A 24 -12.70 5.83 -19.82
N TRP A 25 -12.11 6.84 -19.17
CA TRP A 25 -10.83 7.45 -19.56
C TRP A 25 -9.81 7.49 -18.42
N THR A 26 -9.97 6.61 -17.44
CA THR A 26 -9.05 6.48 -16.30
C THR A 26 -8.07 5.34 -16.55
N ASN A 27 -6.86 5.49 -16.03
CA ASN A 27 -5.84 4.45 -16.10
C ASN A 27 -6.39 3.14 -15.47
N PRO A 28 -6.31 1.97 -16.14
CA PRO A 28 -6.76 0.69 -15.58
C PRO A 28 -6.22 0.40 -14.19
N TYR A 29 -5.00 0.84 -13.90
CA TYR A 29 -4.38 0.66 -12.60
C TYR A 29 -5.08 1.45 -11.48
N ILE A 30 -5.47 2.69 -11.79
CA ILE A 30 -6.31 3.48 -10.89
C ILE A 30 -7.64 2.77 -10.68
N MET A 31 -8.24 2.18 -11.72
CA MET A 31 -9.50 1.43 -11.58
C MET A 31 -9.38 0.25 -10.61
N HIS A 32 -8.25 -0.47 -10.61
CA HIS A 32 -8.01 -1.54 -9.63
C HIS A 32 -7.91 -0.99 -8.19
N LEU A 33 -7.16 0.09 -7.99
CA LEU A 33 -7.06 0.75 -6.67
C LEU A 33 -8.43 1.21 -6.15
N LEU A 34 -9.22 1.83 -7.02
CA LEU A 34 -10.60 2.21 -6.71
C LEU A 34 -11.43 0.98 -6.35
N ALA A 35 -11.37 -0.10 -7.15
CA ALA A 35 -12.12 -1.32 -6.89
C ALA A 35 -11.75 -1.95 -5.54
N PHE A 36 -10.46 -2.02 -5.20
CA PHE A 36 -9.99 -2.47 -3.89
C PHE A 36 -10.60 -1.63 -2.76
N HIS A 37 -10.53 -0.31 -2.91
CA HIS A 37 -11.04 0.61 -1.91
C HIS A 37 -12.53 0.39 -1.63
N TYR A 38 -13.37 0.35 -2.66
CA TYR A 38 -14.82 0.20 -2.49
C TYR A 38 -15.21 -1.18 -2.00
N THR A 39 -14.63 -2.24 -2.55
CA THR A 39 -14.95 -3.62 -2.15
C THR A 39 -14.58 -3.93 -0.71
N PHE A 40 -13.45 -3.40 -0.23
CA PHE A 40 -12.99 -3.70 1.13
C PHE A 40 -13.46 -2.68 2.17
N ASN A 41 -14.05 -1.55 1.78
CA ASN A 41 -14.74 -0.65 2.71
C ASN A 41 -16.27 -0.85 2.76
N ASP A 42 -16.79 -1.80 1.99
CA ASP A 42 -18.23 -2.06 1.82
C ASP A 42 -19.00 -0.81 1.37
N ASP A 43 -18.32 0.01 0.55
CA ASP A 43 -18.86 1.24 -0.02
C ASP A 43 -19.21 1.02 -1.50
N GLU A 44 -20.20 1.76 -1.98
CA GLU A 44 -20.51 1.80 -3.40
C GLU A 44 -19.78 2.94 -4.09
N PHE A 45 -19.23 2.66 -5.28
CA PHE A 45 -18.68 3.72 -6.12
C PHE A 45 -19.78 4.71 -6.53
N ASP A 46 -19.64 5.97 -6.09
CA ASP A 46 -20.42 7.12 -6.56
C ASP A 46 -19.56 7.98 -7.51
N LYS A 47 -19.84 7.86 -8.81
CA LYS A 47 -19.20 8.67 -9.85
C LYS A 47 -19.40 10.17 -9.65
N THR A 48 -20.57 10.60 -9.20
CA THR A 48 -20.90 12.02 -9.07
C THR A 48 -20.02 12.64 -8.01
N GLU A 49 -20.00 12.06 -6.81
CA GLU A 49 -19.15 12.52 -5.72
C GLU A 49 -17.66 12.45 -6.10
N PHE A 50 -17.21 11.35 -6.71
CA PHE A 50 -15.82 11.21 -7.16
C PHE A 50 -15.41 12.33 -8.13
N LEU A 51 -16.25 12.65 -9.12
CA LEU A 51 -15.96 13.72 -10.08
C LEU A 51 -16.07 15.11 -9.47
N GLU A 52 -17.00 15.33 -8.53
CA GLU A 52 -17.09 16.58 -7.78
C GLU A 52 -15.85 16.81 -6.93
N LEU A 53 -15.35 15.78 -6.27
CA LEU A 53 -14.16 15.87 -5.45
C LEU A 53 -12.91 16.14 -6.29
N LYS A 54 -12.76 15.49 -7.46
CA LYS A 54 -11.69 15.85 -8.42
C LYS A 54 -11.77 17.31 -8.86
N LYS A 55 -12.96 17.86 -9.07
CA LYS A 55 -13.14 19.30 -9.37
C LYS A 55 -12.75 20.15 -8.17
N HIS A 56 -13.14 19.76 -6.96
CA HIS A 56 -12.81 20.47 -5.73
C HIS A 56 -11.29 20.48 -5.45
N ILE A 57 -10.59 19.36 -5.69
CA ILE A 57 -9.13 19.28 -5.63
C ILE A 57 -8.49 20.30 -6.57
N LYS A 58 -8.95 20.37 -7.82
CA LYS A 58 -8.46 21.37 -8.79
C LYS A 58 -8.76 22.79 -8.32
N ALA A 59 -9.96 23.06 -7.81
CA ALA A 59 -10.33 24.40 -7.35
C ALA A 59 -9.51 24.87 -6.14
N SER A 60 -9.08 23.95 -5.27
CA SER A 60 -8.42 24.26 -4.01
C SER A 60 -6.89 24.13 -4.06
N THR A 61 -6.31 23.85 -5.22
CA THR A 61 -4.85 23.70 -5.41
C THR A 61 -4.35 24.54 -6.57
N ASN A 62 -3.05 24.84 -6.62
CA ASN A 62 -2.42 25.52 -7.76
C ASN A 62 -2.23 24.58 -8.96
N LEU A 63 -2.07 25.15 -10.16
CA LEU A 63 -1.89 24.40 -11.42
C LEU A 63 -0.72 23.41 -11.41
N THR A 64 0.34 23.71 -10.67
CA THR A 64 1.55 22.90 -10.54
C THR A 64 1.52 21.96 -9.33
N SER A 65 0.39 21.85 -8.62
CA SER A 65 0.29 21.00 -7.44
C SER A 65 0.39 19.52 -7.80
N VAL A 66 1.18 18.75 -7.02
CA VAL A 66 1.30 17.29 -7.13
C VAL A 66 -0.03 16.56 -6.93
N PHE A 67 -1.00 17.20 -6.26
CA PHE A 67 -2.36 16.67 -6.11
C PHE A 67 -3.13 16.59 -7.43
N ARG A 68 -2.73 17.33 -8.47
CA ARG A 68 -3.46 17.43 -9.74
C ARG A 68 -3.08 16.36 -10.77
N THR A 69 -2.17 15.43 -10.45
CA THR A 69 -1.97 14.26 -11.32
C THR A 69 -3.20 13.36 -11.28
N ASP A 70 -3.53 12.65 -12.38
CA ASP A 70 -4.75 11.84 -12.42
C ASP A 70 -4.73 10.72 -11.37
N ILE A 71 -3.55 10.14 -11.12
CA ILE A 71 -3.30 9.14 -10.08
C ILE A 71 -3.59 9.74 -8.70
N ASN A 72 -2.96 10.87 -8.34
CA ASN A 72 -3.12 11.45 -7.01
C ASN A 72 -4.53 11.98 -6.78
N MET A 73 -5.15 12.62 -7.77
CA MET A 73 -6.54 13.05 -7.66
C MET A 73 -7.46 11.86 -7.39
N SER A 74 -7.25 10.73 -8.07
CA SER A 74 -8.13 9.57 -7.93
C SER A 74 -7.95 8.88 -6.58
N ILE A 75 -6.71 8.71 -6.12
CA ILE A 75 -6.41 8.13 -4.81
C ILE A 75 -6.94 9.00 -3.67
N VAL A 76 -6.62 10.30 -3.70
CA VAL A 76 -7.07 11.23 -2.66
C VAL A 76 -8.60 11.33 -2.65
N SER A 77 -9.23 11.29 -3.82
CA SER A 77 -10.70 11.32 -3.89
C SER A 77 -11.28 10.10 -3.18
N SER A 78 -10.81 8.89 -3.48
CA SER A 78 -11.26 7.68 -2.79
C SER A 78 -11.03 7.75 -1.28
N CYS A 79 -9.83 8.10 -0.85
CA CYS A 79 -9.53 8.16 0.57
C CYS A 79 -10.40 9.18 1.35
N CYS A 80 -10.89 10.24 0.70
CA CYS A 80 -11.76 11.23 1.33
C CYS A 80 -13.25 10.85 1.27
N MET A 81 -13.69 10.03 0.31
CA MET A 81 -15.10 9.64 0.16
C MET A 81 -15.61 8.78 1.33
N ASN A 82 -14.73 8.14 2.09
CA ASN A 82 -15.09 7.40 3.31
C ASN A 82 -15.48 8.31 4.50
N SER A 83 -15.52 9.63 4.30
CA SER A 83 -15.86 10.59 5.35
C SER A 83 -17.25 11.19 5.09
N LEU A 84 -17.95 11.55 6.17
CA LEU A 84 -19.26 12.21 6.09
C LEU A 84 -19.24 13.53 5.29
N ASP A 85 -18.07 14.18 5.21
CA ASP A 85 -17.84 15.37 4.39
C ASP A 85 -16.49 15.25 3.67
N SER A 86 -16.53 14.71 2.46
CA SER A 86 -15.35 14.45 1.64
C SER A 86 -14.57 15.72 1.27
N LYS A 87 -15.22 16.89 1.19
CA LYS A 87 -14.56 18.19 0.93
C LYS A 87 -13.85 18.70 2.18
N ALA A 88 -14.46 18.57 3.35
CA ALA A 88 -13.79 18.88 4.62
C ALA A 88 -12.59 17.94 4.86
N GLN A 89 -12.72 16.66 4.52
CA GLN A 89 -11.62 15.71 4.63
C GLN A 89 -10.46 16.03 3.68
N PHE A 90 -10.76 16.49 2.46
CA PHE A 90 -9.73 16.99 1.56
C PHE A 90 -9.06 18.27 2.10
N THR A 91 -9.81 19.16 2.73
CA THR A 91 -9.24 20.34 3.39
C THR A 91 -8.26 19.94 4.51
N LYS A 92 -8.61 18.92 5.30
CA LYS A 92 -7.71 18.34 6.31
C LYS A 92 -6.46 17.71 5.67
N THR A 93 -6.63 17.04 4.54
CA THR A 93 -5.53 16.48 3.75
C THR A 93 -4.55 17.55 3.28
N LEU A 94 -5.04 18.66 2.74
CA LEU A 94 -4.19 19.79 2.33
C LEU A 94 -3.41 20.36 3.52
N LYS A 95 -4.09 20.62 4.64
CA LYS A 95 -3.42 21.11 5.86
C LYS A 95 -2.34 20.15 6.36
N THR A 96 -2.56 18.84 6.22
CA THR A 96 -1.57 17.82 6.58
C THR A 96 -0.37 17.83 5.65
N SER A 97 -0.60 18.03 4.36
CA SER A 97 0.47 18.23 3.36
C SER A 97 1.32 19.44 3.68
N ASP A 98 0.69 20.56 4.09
CA ASP A 98 1.41 21.77 4.47
C ASP A 98 2.32 21.51 5.68
N PHE A 99 1.82 20.81 6.72
CA PHE A 99 2.65 20.45 7.88
C PHE A 99 3.81 19.51 7.54
N LEU A 100 3.62 18.57 6.61
CA LEU A 100 4.72 17.72 6.13
C LEU A 100 5.79 18.55 5.43
N ILE A 101 5.39 19.49 4.57
CA ILE A 101 6.32 20.40 3.88
C ILE A 101 7.05 21.29 4.89
N GLU A 102 6.33 21.88 5.86
CA GLU A 102 6.91 22.68 6.94
C GLU A 102 7.90 21.89 7.80
N SER A 103 7.67 20.59 7.98
CA SER A 103 8.57 19.70 8.72
C SER A 103 9.86 19.38 7.95
N GLY A 104 9.87 19.61 6.62
CA GLY A 104 11.05 19.45 5.77
C GLY A 104 10.88 18.43 4.63
N PHE A 105 9.72 17.78 4.49
CA PHE A 105 9.44 16.93 3.33
C PHE A 105 9.36 17.78 2.06
N LYS A 106 9.84 17.24 0.93
CA LYS A 106 9.67 17.90 -0.36
C LYS A 106 8.29 17.59 -0.93
N ASN A 107 7.86 18.41 -1.89
CA ASN A 107 6.61 18.24 -2.62
C ASN A 107 6.70 17.10 -3.66
N TRP A 108 6.77 15.86 -3.19
CA TRP A 108 6.93 14.65 -4.01
C TRP A 108 5.60 14.07 -4.50
N SER A 109 5.67 13.11 -5.43
CA SER A 109 4.52 12.41 -6.01
C SER A 109 3.70 11.63 -4.98
N SER A 110 4.34 11.08 -3.93
CA SER A 110 3.71 10.32 -2.85
C SER A 110 3.15 11.19 -1.72
N LEU A 111 3.45 12.49 -1.70
CA LEU A 111 2.98 13.40 -0.64
C LEU A 111 1.44 13.45 -0.53
N PRO A 112 0.65 13.48 -1.62
CA PRO A 112 -0.81 13.46 -1.55
C PRO A 112 -1.40 12.24 -0.84
N ILE A 113 -0.91 11.03 -1.16
CA ILE A 113 -1.43 9.80 -0.56
C ILE A 113 -1.06 9.74 0.93
N CYS A 114 0.17 10.11 1.28
CA CYS A 114 0.63 10.15 2.67
C CYS A 114 -0.14 11.19 3.49
N SER A 115 -0.40 12.36 2.92
CA SER A 115 -1.16 13.42 3.57
C SER A 115 -2.60 12.99 3.84
N CYS A 116 -3.21 12.32 2.86
CA CYS A 116 -4.59 11.84 3.00
C CYS A 116 -4.68 10.73 4.04
N TYR A 117 -3.70 9.83 4.05
CA TYR A 117 -3.54 8.84 5.11
C TYR A 117 -3.46 9.51 6.47
N MET A 118 -2.46 10.34 6.72
CA MET A 118 -2.29 11.02 8.01
C MET A 118 -3.53 11.81 8.42
N ALA A 119 -4.22 12.46 7.49
CA ALA A 119 -5.48 13.14 7.74
C ALA A 119 -6.62 12.21 8.17
N ASN A 120 -6.68 10.97 7.68
CA ASN A 120 -7.68 9.97 8.08
C ASN A 120 -7.42 9.40 9.48
N PHE A 121 -6.15 9.29 9.90
CA PHE A 121 -5.80 8.61 11.17
C PHE A 121 -5.66 9.53 12.37
N LEU A 122 -5.27 10.77 12.14
CA LEU A 122 -4.80 11.60 13.21
C LEU A 122 -5.92 12.52 13.70
N LYS A 123 -6.19 12.46 15.00
CA LYS A 123 -6.93 13.52 15.68
C LYS A 123 -6.13 14.81 15.56
N SER A 124 -6.82 15.93 15.31
CA SER A 124 -6.21 17.22 14.93
C SER A 124 -5.17 17.74 15.93
N GLU A 125 -5.24 17.33 17.19
CA GLU A 125 -4.45 17.89 18.28
C GLU A 125 -2.97 17.47 18.27
N ASN A 126 -2.58 16.42 17.53
CA ASN A 126 -1.19 15.94 17.48
C ASN A 126 -0.56 15.90 16.08
N LEU A 127 -1.26 16.44 15.06
CA LEU A 127 -0.86 16.28 13.65
C LEU A 127 0.56 16.79 13.37
N LYS A 128 0.89 18.00 13.84
CA LYS A 128 2.21 18.62 13.62
C LYS A 128 3.35 17.80 14.23
N SER A 129 3.20 17.35 15.49
CA SER A 129 4.21 16.53 16.16
C SER A 129 4.46 15.20 15.43
N ILE A 130 3.43 14.61 14.83
CA ILE A 130 3.58 13.37 14.06
C ILE A 130 4.26 13.63 12.71
N CYS A 131 3.98 14.75 12.04
CA CYS A 131 4.72 15.16 10.84
C CYS A 131 6.22 15.38 11.15
N GLU A 132 6.54 16.02 12.26
CA GLU A 132 7.93 16.20 12.72
C GLU A 132 8.60 14.86 13.04
N ARG A 133 7.87 13.94 13.69
CA ARG A 133 8.35 12.57 13.96
C ARG A 133 8.59 11.78 12.67
N ALA A 134 7.68 11.88 11.70
CA ALA A 134 7.83 11.27 10.38
C ALA A 134 9.07 11.78 9.67
N TYR A 135 9.33 13.10 9.75
CA TYR A 135 10.52 13.68 9.13
C TYR A 135 11.81 13.23 9.84
N ASN A 136 11.80 13.11 11.16
CA ASN A 136 12.93 12.56 11.90
C ASN A 136 13.21 11.09 11.52
N MET A 137 12.16 10.27 11.37
CA MET A 137 12.28 8.90 10.84
C MET A 137 12.93 8.91 9.46
N TYR A 138 12.45 9.76 8.55
CA TYR A 138 13.01 9.92 7.20
C TYR A 138 14.50 10.28 7.22
N LEU A 139 14.90 11.26 8.03
CA LEU A 139 16.31 11.66 8.17
C LEU A 139 17.17 10.51 8.72
N LYS A 140 16.69 9.79 9.73
CA LYS A 140 17.42 8.65 10.31
C LYS A 140 17.55 7.48 9.34
N MET A 141 16.50 7.17 8.57
CA MET A 141 16.56 6.18 7.50
C MET A 141 17.67 6.52 6.50
N ASN A 142 17.67 7.76 5.99
CA ASN A 142 18.67 8.24 5.04
C ASN A 142 20.11 8.20 5.58
N ASN A 143 20.30 8.50 6.86
CA ASN A 143 21.64 8.52 7.47
C ASN A 143 22.21 7.13 7.75
N ARG A 144 21.35 6.13 7.95
CA ARG A 144 21.76 4.74 8.25
C ARG A 144 21.92 3.90 6.98
N SER A 145 21.17 4.19 5.93
CA SER A 145 21.25 3.47 4.67
C SER A 145 22.48 3.89 3.87
N ASN A 146 23.59 3.18 4.02
CA ASN A 146 24.76 3.34 3.14
C ASN A 146 24.48 2.88 1.68
N LEU A 147 23.33 2.27 1.40
CA LEU A 147 23.11 1.50 0.17
C LEU A 147 22.37 2.26 -0.94
N PHE A 148 21.34 3.05 -0.66
CA PHE A 148 20.62 3.82 -1.69
C PHE A 148 20.07 5.13 -1.11
N SER A 149 20.05 6.21 -1.91
CA SER A 149 19.41 7.46 -1.50
C SER A 149 17.89 7.29 -1.61
N LEU A 150 17.21 7.11 -0.48
CA LEU A 150 15.75 6.98 -0.38
C LEU A 150 15.04 8.31 -0.69
N TYR A 151 15.18 8.80 -1.93
CA TYR A 151 14.42 9.95 -2.41
C TYR A 151 12.94 9.62 -2.59
N GLU A 152 12.57 8.34 -2.69
CA GLU A 152 11.20 7.87 -2.92
C GLU A 152 10.52 7.30 -1.65
N ASP A 153 11.25 6.83 -0.65
CA ASP A 153 10.69 6.17 0.55
C ASP A 153 10.15 7.07 1.65
N SER A 154 9.84 8.32 1.31
CA SER A 154 9.17 9.25 2.21
C SER A 154 7.82 8.72 2.69
N SER A 155 7.14 7.92 1.86
CA SER A 155 5.90 7.22 2.19
C SER A 155 6.13 6.17 3.27
N PHE A 156 7.18 5.34 3.16
CA PHE A 156 7.54 4.36 4.18
C PHE A 156 7.93 5.02 5.50
N ALA A 157 8.69 6.12 5.47
CA ALA A 157 9.04 6.87 6.68
C ALA A 157 7.79 7.40 7.41
N ILE A 158 6.83 7.95 6.65
CA ILE A 158 5.55 8.41 7.19
C ILE A 158 4.76 7.25 7.79
N LEU A 159 4.62 6.14 7.05
CA LEU A 159 3.87 4.97 7.51
C LEU A 159 4.46 4.36 8.78
N LEU A 160 5.78 4.22 8.85
CA LEU A 160 6.47 3.69 10.02
C LEU A 160 6.41 4.62 11.23
N SER A 161 6.20 5.92 11.04
CA SER A 161 6.16 6.89 12.15
C SER A 161 4.84 6.92 12.90
N ILE A 162 3.77 6.28 12.39
CA ILE A 162 2.40 6.52 12.86
C ILE A 162 2.04 5.73 14.12
N ASP A 163 2.61 4.55 14.31
CA ASP A 163 2.34 3.71 15.49
C ASP A 163 3.04 4.19 16.78
N GLY A 164 3.85 5.25 16.70
CA GLY A 164 4.48 5.90 17.87
C GLY A 164 5.57 5.10 18.57
N ASN A 165 6.01 3.99 17.97
CA ASN A 165 7.09 3.16 18.48
C ASN A 165 8.46 3.87 18.40
N ASP A 166 9.42 3.37 19.17
CA ASP A 166 10.80 3.88 19.17
C ASP A 166 11.41 3.73 17.77
N ILE A 167 11.70 4.87 17.15
CA ILE A 167 12.29 4.98 15.82
C ILE A 167 13.62 4.22 15.76
N ASP A 168 14.48 4.36 16.77
CA ASP A 168 15.80 3.73 16.73
C ASP A 168 15.67 2.21 16.82
N ALA A 169 14.81 1.70 17.69
CA ALA A 169 14.54 0.27 17.80
C ALA A 169 14.01 -0.34 16.49
N LYS A 170 13.14 0.39 15.77
CA LYS A 170 12.64 -0.05 14.45
C LYS A 170 13.73 -0.09 13.40
N LEU A 171 14.60 0.92 13.38
CA LEU A 171 15.70 0.98 12.44
C LEU A 171 16.74 -0.10 12.73
N ASP A 172 17.06 -0.35 14.00
CA ASP A 172 17.94 -1.45 14.43
C ASP A 172 17.36 -2.80 14.02
N LYS A 173 16.05 -3.00 14.20
CA LYS A 173 15.35 -4.21 13.74
C LYS A 173 15.41 -4.35 12.22
N SER A 174 15.16 -3.27 11.48
CA SER A 174 15.23 -3.28 10.01
C SER A 174 16.63 -3.62 9.50
N GLU A 175 17.67 -3.04 10.10
CA GLU A 175 19.06 -3.31 9.74
C GLU A 175 19.46 -4.76 10.07
N PHE A 176 19.03 -5.27 11.23
CA PHE A 176 19.20 -6.68 11.57
C PHE A 176 18.56 -7.58 10.51
N LEU A 177 17.31 -7.31 10.12
CA LEU A 177 16.60 -8.09 9.11
C LEU A 177 17.30 -8.01 7.74
N TYR A 178 17.73 -6.82 7.33
CA TYR A 178 18.44 -6.61 6.07
C TYR A 178 19.72 -7.44 5.99
N ASN A 179 20.56 -7.38 7.03
CA ASN A 179 21.82 -8.12 7.08
C ASN A 179 21.63 -9.64 7.04
N HIS A 180 20.49 -10.17 7.48
CA HIS A 180 20.22 -11.62 7.39
C HIS A 180 19.58 -11.99 6.06
N LEU A 181 18.64 -11.19 5.55
CA LEU A 181 17.92 -11.50 4.31
C LEU A 181 18.81 -11.36 3.08
N ARG A 182 19.77 -10.43 3.06
CA ARG A 182 20.72 -10.29 1.94
C ARG A 182 21.63 -11.52 1.74
N GLU A 183 21.83 -12.33 2.78
CA GLU A 183 22.62 -13.56 2.71
C GLU A 183 21.78 -14.75 2.17
N MET A 184 20.50 -14.52 1.89
CA MET A 184 19.58 -15.49 1.27
C MET A 184 19.41 -15.15 -0.24
N PRO A 185 18.47 -15.74 -1.01
CA PRO A 185 18.38 -15.51 -2.45
C PRO A 185 17.70 -14.18 -2.82
N PHE A 186 17.73 -13.19 -1.93
CA PHE A 186 17.20 -11.85 -2.18
C PHE A 186 18.29 -10.97 -2.79
N GLU A 187 17.98 -10.28 -3.89
CA GLU A 187 18.88 -9.32 -4.51
C GLU A 187 19.08 -8.10 -3.61
N GLU A 188 20.32 -7.61 -3.51
CA GLU A 188 20.65 -6.40 -2.76
C GLU A 188 20.20 -5.14 -3.52
N ASP A 189 18.95 -4.74 -3.31
CA ASP A 189 18.38 -3.53 -3.90
C ASP A 189 17.44 -2.77 -2.94
N GLU A 190 16.85 -1.69 -3.45
CA GLU A 190 15.86 -0.87 -2.74
C GLU A 190 14.66 -1.69 -2.24
N ASN A 191 14.19 -2.68 -3.01
CA ASN A 191 13.02 -3.46 -2.65
C ASN A 191 13.28 -4.37 -1.45
N LEU A 192 14.50 -4.91 -1.32
CA LEU A 192 14.93 -5.63 -0.13
C LEU A 192 14.94 -4.70 1.10
N GLN A 193 15.34 -3.45 0.92
CA GLN A 193 15.30 -2.47 2.00
C GLN A 193 13.86 -2.16 2.43
N ILE A 194 12.96 -1.88 1.48
CA ILE A 194 11.53 -1.66 1.73
C ILE A 194 10.90 -2.86 2.45
N MET A 195 11.22 -4.08 2.01
CA MET A 195 10.78 -5.32 2.66
C MET A 195 11.17 -5.35 4.14
N THR A 196 12.41 -5.00 4.48
CA THR A 196 12.88 -4.99 5.88
C THR A 196 12.18 -3.92 6.72
N TYR A 197 11.89 -2.76 6.13
CA TYR A 197 11.11 -1.71 6.78
C TYR A 197 9.69 -2.18 7.10
N ILE A 198 9.01 -2.83 6.15
CA ILE A 198 7.68 -3.40 6.37
C ILE A 198 7.72 -4.44 7.50
N LEU A 199 8.68 -5.37 7.46
CA LEU A 199 8.83 -6.41 8.50
C LEU A 199 9.16 -5.82 9.88
N SER A 200 9.93 -4.72 9.94
CA SER A 200 10.28 -4.05 11.20
C SER A 200 9.07 -3.48 11.95
N SER A 201 7.96 -3.24 11.25
CA SER A 201 6.70 -2.78 11.86
C SER A 201 5.97 -3.86 12.67
N SER A 202 6.33 -5.13 12.46
CA SER A 202 5.72 -6.28 13.12
C SER A 202 6.15 -6.43 14.57
N THR A 203 5.26 -6.98 15.39
CA THR A 203 5.58 -7.42 16.77
C THR A 203 6.19 -8.82 16.83
N LEU A 204 6.19 -9.57 15.72
CA LEU A 204 6.81 -10.90 15.63
C LEU A 204 8.32 -10.84 15.87
N SER A 205 8.89 -11.96 16.33
CA SER A 205 10.34 -12.06 16.52
C SER A 205 11.08 -12.00 15.19
N ASN A 206 12.33 -11.52 15.21
CA ASN A 206 13.14 -11.41 13.99
C ASN A 206 13.34 -12.77 13.31
N THR A 207 13.48 -13.84 14.10
CA THR A 207 13.63 -15.22 13.59
C THR A 207 12.38 -15.71 12.89
N GLU A 208 11.19 -15.44 13.43
CA GLU A 208 9.92 -15.79 12.78
C GLU A 208 9.74 -15.00 11.48
N LEU A 209 10.05 -13.70 11.49
CA LEU A 209 9.95 -12.86 10.29
C LEU A 209 10.87 -13.36 9.17
N ILE A 210 12.15 -13.62 9.47
CA ILE A 210 13.10 -14.13 8.48
C ILE A 210 12.64 -15.49 7.94
N HIS A 211 12.23 -16.41 8.83
CA HIS A 211 11.77 -17.74 8.44
C HIS A 211 10.53 -17.68 7.55
N ASN A 212 9.48 -16.99 7.99
CA ASN A 212 8.22 -16.91 7.27
C ASN A 212 8.40 -16.21 5.92
N CYS A 213 9.18 -15.13 5.90
CA CYS A 213 9.39 -14.38 4.68
C CYS A 213 10.18 -15.20 3.64
N PHE A 214 11.23 -15.91 4.08
CA PHE A 214 11.98 -16.82 3.22
C PHE A 214 11.12 -17.99 2.72
N GLN A 215 10.32 -18.59 3.60
CA GLN A 215 9.43 -19.69 3.23
C GLN A 215 8.38 -19.26 2.19
N LEU A 216 7.73 -18.11 2.40
CA LEU A 216 6.78 -17.54 1.43
C LEU A 216 7.43 -17.23 0.09
N TYR A 217 8.64 -16.66 0.10
CA TYR A 217 9.41 -16.44 -1.12
C TYR A 217 9.63 -17.74 -1.89
N ILE A 218 10.09 -18.80 -1.22
CA ILE A 218 10.34 -20.10 -1.85
C ILE A 218 9.05 -20.70 -2.42
N LEU A 219 7.97 -20.72 -1.63
CA LEU A 219 6.68 -21.26 -2.05
C LEU A 219 6.14 -20.53 -3.29
N LEU A 220 6.18 -19.20 -3.31
CA LEU A 220 5.73 -18.41 -4.46
C LEU A 220 6.68 -18.54 -5.65
N SER A 221 8.00 -18.65 -5.43
CA SER A 221 8.98 -18.81 -6.50
C SER A 221 8.86 -20.14 -7.26
N ASN A 222 8.26 -21.16 -6.63
CA ASN A 222 7.96 -22.43 -7.31
C ASN A 222 6.85 -22.30 -8.35
N SER A 223 5.98 -21.30 -8.22
CA SER A 223 4.83 -21.07 -9.09
C SER A 223 5.01 -19.86 -10.01
N PHE A 224 5.84 -18.90 -9.61
CA PHE A 224 5.98 -17.61 -10.27
C PHE A 224 7.43 -17.19 -10.41
N GLN A 225 7.76 -16.49 -11.50
CA GLN A 225 9.04 -15.82 -11.63
C GLN A 225 9.02 -14.52 -10.80
N LEU A 226 9.59 -14.58 -9.60
CA LEU A 226 9.66 -13.43 -8.70
C LEU A 226 10.87 -12.55 -9.02
N ARG A 227 10.61 -11.25 -9.16
CA ARG A 227 11.65 -10.21 -9.20
C ARG A 227 11.66 -9.45 -7.88
N SER A 228 12.70 -8.66 -7.63
CA SER A 228 12.86 -7.91 -6.38
C SER A 228 11.67 -7.01 -6.03
N ILE A 229 10.96 -6.46 -7.02
CA ILE A 229 9.73 -5.68 -6.81
C ILE A 229 8.60 -6.46 -6.10
N ALA A 230 8.67 -7.80 -6.03
CA ALA A 230 7.76 -8.63 -5.26
C ALA A 230 8.08 -8.64 -3.75
N TYR A 231 9.30 -8.29 -3.34
CA TYR A 231 9.76 -8.41 -1.95
C TYR A 231 8.87 -7.63 -0.96
N PRO A 232 8.45 -6.39 -1.23
CA PRO A 232 7.56 -5.66 -0.33
C PRO A 232 6.18 -6.32 -0.17
N TYR A 233 5.65 -6.93 -1.24
CA TYR A 233 4.40 -7.67 -1.19
C TYR A 233 4.51 -8.93 -0.32
N ILE A 234 5.64 -9.64 -0.42
CA ILE A 234 5.93 -10.83 0.41
C ILE A 234 6.08 -10.41 1.88
N ALA A 235 6.73 -9.27 2.15
CA ALA A 235 6.82 -8.73 3.50
C ALA A 235 5.44 -8.47 4.10
N LEU A 236 4.51 -7.86 3.35
CA LEU A 236 3.13 -7.64 3.80
C LEU A 236 2.40 -8.96 4.07
N LEU A 237 2.54 -9.97 3.19
CA LEU A 237 1.96 -11.30 3.42
C LEU A 237 2.49 -11.96 4.70
N THR A 238 3.78 -11.76 5.00
CA THR A 238 4.44 -12.30 6.19
C THR A 238 3.88 -11.73 7.51
N LEU A 239 3.24 -10.57 7.45
CA LEU A 239 2.65 -9.95 8.65
C LEU A 239 1.39 -10.67 9.13
N PHE A 240 0.76 -11.48 8.28
CA PHE A 240 -0.43 -12.23 8.68
C PHE A 240 -0.03 -13.49 9.45
N ASN A 241 -0.65 -13.71 10.61
CA ASN A 241 -0.47 -14.91 11.42
C ASN A 241 -1.26 -16.09 10.81
N LYS A 242 -0.88 -16.52 9.60
CA LYS A 242 -1.51 -17.59 8.82
C LYS A 242 -0.43 -18.53 8.28
N ASP A 243 -0.80 -19.77 7.99
CA ASP A 243 0.15 -20.74 7.45
C ASP A 243 0.66 -20.34 6.05
N ASN A 244 1.98 -20.40 5.84
CA ASN A 244 2.60 -19.92 4.60
C ASN A 244 2.18 -20.72 3.35
N ILE A 245 1.88 -22.02 3.50
CA ILE A 245 1.39 -22.85 2.40
C ILE A 245 -0.04 -22.43 2.05
N GLU A 246 -0.87 -22.16 3.05
CA GLU A 246 -2.23 -21.64 2.84
C GLU A 246 -2.21 -20.28 2.12
N ILE A 247 -1.34 -19.36 2.53
CA ILE A 247 -1.16 -18.06 1.84
C ILE A 247 -0.75 -18.26 0.38
N ALA A 248 0.25 -19.10 0.11
CA ALA A 248 0.75 -19.34 -1.25
C ALA A 248 -0.31 -19.99 -2.16
N ASN A 249 -1.12 -20.90 -1.60
CA ASN A 249 -2.24 -21.53 -2.30
C ASN A 249 -3.33 -20.49 -2.61
N ASP A 250 -3.72 -19.66 -1.65
CA ASP A 250 -4.71 -18.61 -1.84
C ASP A 250 -4.27 -17.62 -2.94
N VAL A 251 -2.98 -17.21 -2.96
CA VAL A 251 -2.43 -16.37 -4.04
C VAL A 251 -2.51 -17.07 -5.39
N SER A 252 -2.13 -18.34 -5.46
CA SER A 252 -2.14 -19.13 -6.71
C SER A 252 -3.54 -19.36 -7.25
N ASP A 253 -4.50 -19.60 -6.36
CA ASP A 253 -5.92 -19.75 -6.67
C ASP A 253 -6.50 -18.47 -7.26
N VAL A 254 -6.25 -17.33 -6.60
CA VAL A 254 -6.71 -16.02 -7.08
C VAL A 254 -6.06 -15.66 -8.41
N PHE A 255 -4.75 -15.88 -8.55
CA PHE A 255 -4.04 -15.66 -9.80
C PHE A 255 -4.66 -16.45 -10.95
N SER A 256 -4.87 -17.75 -10.74
CA SER A 256 -5.46 -18.65 -11.73
C SER A 256 -6.88 -18.22 -12.10
N TYR A 257 -7.66 -17.76 -11.12
CA TYR A 257 -9.00 -17.25 -11.36
C TYR A 257 -9.00 -15.98 -12.21
N ILE A 258 -8.21 -14.97 -11.83
CA ILE A 258 -8.12 -13.69 -12.55
C ILE A 258 -7.59 -13.88 -13.97
N LYS A 259 -6.57 -14.75 -14.14
CA LYS A 259 -5.97 -15.05 -15.45
C LYS A 259 -6.95 -15.64 -16.47
N ASN A 260 -8.01 -16.31 -16.00
CA ASN A 260 -9.04 -16.89 -16.86
C ASN A 260 -10.19 -15.91 -17.20
N ILE A 261 -10.11 -14.67 -16.73
CA ILE A 261 -11.14 -13.65 -16.99
C ILE A 261 -10.68 -12.77 -18.15
N SER A 262 -11.46 -12.75 -19.23
CA SER A 262 -11.15 -12.02 -20.47
C SER A 262 -10.88 -10.52 -20.30
N LEU A 263 -11.36 -9.92 -19.20
CA LEU A 263 -11.10 -8.53 -18.87
C LEU A 263 -9.62 -8.24 -18.57
N PHE A 264 -8.84 -9.26 -18.22
CA PHE A 264 -7.45 -9.16 -17.78
C PHE A 264 -6.46 -9.75 -18.80
N ASP A 265 -6.92 -10.29 -19.93
CA ASP A 265 -6.09 -10.95 -20.96
C ASP A 265 -4.94 -10.08 -21.48
N SER A 266 -5.10 -8.75 -21.45
CA SER A 266 -4.10 -7.81 -21.94
C SER A 266 -3.01 -7.46 -20.91
N LEU A 267 -3.13 -7.94 -19.67
CA LEU A 267 -2.18 -7.64 -18.60
C LEU A 267 -1.10 -8.70 -18.54
N ASN A 268 0.11 -8.30 -18.18
CA ASN A 268 1.20 -9.25 -18.00
C ASN A 268 1.01 -10.08 -16.72
N ASP A 269 1.54 -11.31 -16.73
CA ASP A 269 1.43 -12.24 -15.59
C ASP A 269 1.99 -11.65 -14.30
N GLU A 270 3.04 -10.82 -14.39
CA GLU A 270 3.62 -10.20 -13.20
C GLU A 270 2.67 -9.21 -12.52
N TYR A 271 1.97 -8.36 -13.29
CA TYR A 271 0.97 -7.45 -12.75
C TYR A 271 -0.24 -8.21 -12.20
N LEU A 272 -0.65 -9.31 -12.86
CA LEU A 272 -1.69 -10.20 -12.33
C LEU A 272 -1.29 -10.82 -10.99
N LEU A 273 -0.02 -11.17 -10.82
CA LEU A 273 0.50 -11.65 -9.54
C LEU A 273 0.40 -10.57 -8.46
N PHE A 274 0.83 -9.33 -8.74
CA PHE A 274 0.71 -8.23 -7.75
C PHE A 274 -0.73 -7.90 -7.41
N LEU A 275 -1.65 -7.95 -8.39
CA LEU A 275 -3.09 -7.84 -8.11
C LEU A 275 -3.59 -8.95 -7.20
N SER A 276 -3.15 -10.19 -7.45
CA SER A 276 -3.57 -11.36 -6.67
C SER A 276 -3.06 -11.27 -5.24
N ILE A 277 -1.79 -10.93 -5.04
CA ILE A 277 -1.20 -10.72 -3.71
C ILE A 277 -1.90 -9.54 -3.00
N SER A 278 -2.12 -8.42 -3.69
CA SER A 278 -2.82 -7.26 -3.12
C SER A 278 -4.24 -7.62 -2.66
N PHE A 279 -4.95 -8.45 -3.43
CA PHE A 279 -6.27 -8.95 -3.04
C PHE A 279 -6.21 -9.80 -1.79
N ILE A 280 -5.27 -10.75 -1.69
CA ILE A 280 -5.11 -11.59 -0.50
C ILE A 280 -4.78 -10.74 0.73
N ILE A 281 -3.87 -9.77 0.60
CA ILE A 281 -3.51 -8.84 1.67
C ILE A 281 -4.76 -8.07 2.14
N CYS A 282 -5.55 -7.50 1.23
CA CYS A 282 -6.80 -6.81 1.57
C CYS A 282 -7.83 -7.74 2.22
N TYR A 283 -7.98 -8.96 1.69
CA TYR A 283 -8.94 -9.96 2.19
C TYR A 283 -8.62 -10.40 3.61
N TYR A 284 -7.37 -10.73 3.91
CA TYR A 284 -6.97 -11.09 5.28
C TYR A 284 -7.10 -9.91 6.23
N THR A 285 -6.74 -8.71 5.79
CA THR A 285 -6.91 -7.49 6.60
C THR A 285 -8.38 -7.24 6.95
N TYR A 286 -9.28 -7.41 5.97
CA TYR A 286 -10.72 -7.28 6.17
C TYR A 286 -11.24 -8.31 7.19
N ASN A 287 -10.88 -9.59 7.04
CA ASN A 287 -11.39 -10.65 7.90
C ASN A 287 -10.81 -10.66 9.33
N ILE A 288 -9.59 -10.14 9.52
CA ILE A 288 -8.99 -10.01 10.87
C ILE A 288 -9.76 -8.96 11.69
N ILE A 289 -10.22 -7.89 11.04
CA ILE A 289 -10.88 -6.78 11.70
C ILE A 289 -12.33 -7.12 12.08
N ASP A 290 -13.03 -7.90 11.25
CA ASP A 290 -14.39 -8.37 11.57
C ASP A 290 -14.42 -9.42 12.70
N ASN A 291 -13.34 -10.18 12.91
CA ASN A 291 -13.26 -11.23 13.93
C ASN A 291 -12.53 -10.76 15.21
N SER A 292 -13.05 -9.69 15.83
CA SER A 292 -12.46 -8.96 16.97
C SER A 292 -12.31 -9.70 18.32
N ASP A 293 -12.10 -11.02 18.31
CA ASP A 293 -11.63 -11.81 19.48
C ASP A 293 -10.16 -12.28 19.33
N ASN A 294 -9.57 -12.16 18.14
CA ASN A 294 -8.17 -12.53 17.96
C ASN A 294 -7.26 -11.32 18.22
N LYS A 295 -6.41 -11.44 19.25
CA LYS A 295 -5.19 -10.65 19.43
C LYS A 295 -4.28 -10.84 18.21
N SER A 296 -4.58 -10.23 17.07
CA SER A 296 -3.70 -10.22 15.93
C SER A 296 -2.53 -9.27 16.21
N THR A 297 -1.32 -9.81 16.11
CA THR A 297 0.03 -9.23 16.28
C THR A 297 0.39 -8.14 15.28
N VAL A 298 -0.61 -7.54 14.62
CA VAL A 298 -0.44 -6.63 13.51
C VAL A 298 -0.89 -5.24 13.96
N SER A 299 0.09 -4.39 14.27
CA SER A 299 -0.04 -2.93 14.41
C SER A 299 -0.51 -2.24 13.11
N VAL A 300 -0.72 -3.01 12.04
CA VAL A 300 -1.14 -2.52 10.72
C VAL A 300 -2.67 -2.42 10.69
N ASN A 301 -3.16 -1.22 10.96
CA ASN A 301 -4.56 -0.86 10.73
C ASN A 301 -4.93 -1.03 9.24
N LYS A 302 -6.18 -1.37 8.93
CA LYS A 302 -6.76 -1.51 7.58
C LYS A 302 -6.21 -0.49 6.58
N ASN A 303 -6.22 0.78 6.94
CA ASN A 303 -5.85 1.79 5.96
C ASN A 303 -4.31 1.96 5.84
N SER A 304 -3.47 1.51 6.80
CA SER A 304 -2.01 1.44 6.57
C SER A 304 -1.70 0.43 5.48
N VAL A 305 -2.34 -0.74 5.54
CA VAL A 305 -2.21 -1.77 4.49
C VAL A 305 -2.63 -1.19 3.14
N PHE A 306 -3.77 -0.50 3.08
CA PHE A 306 -4.25 0.11 1.84
C PHE A 306 -3.24 1.11 1.26
N VAL A 307 -2.59 1.92 2.10
CA VAL A 307 -1.62 2.91 1.63
C VAL A 307 -0.30 2.26 1.21
N PHE A 308 0.18 1.25 1.93
CA PHE A 308 1.30 0.44 1.46
C PHE A 308 1.00 -0.17 0.10
N LEU A 309 -0.16 -0.80 -0.07
CA LEU A 309 -0.56 -1.40 -1.35
C LEU A 309 -0.71 -0.37 -2.46
N ALA A 310 -1.32 0.78 -2.18
CA ALA A 310 -1.48 1.84 -3.15
C ALA A 310 -0.12 2.37 -3.61
N GLU A 311 0.82 2.60 -2.69
CA GLU A 311 2.19 3.01 -3.03
C GLU A 311 2.90 1.93 -3.84
N LEU A 312 2.88 0.67 -3.39
CA LEU A 312 3.52 -0.45 -4.10
C LEU A 312 2.96 -0.65 -5.51
N LEU A 313 1.64 -0.52 -5.67
CA LEU A 313 1.00 -0.60 -6.99
C LEU A 313 1.44 0.58 -7.86
N ILE A 314 1.46 1.82 -7.35
CA ILE A 314 1.98 3.00 -8.09
C ILE A 314 3.42 2.78 -8.55
N THR A 315 4.30 2.33 -7.66
CA THR A 315 5.71 2.04 -8.00
C THR A 315 5.82 0.92 -9.02
N SER A 316 5.02 -0.14 -8.89
CA SER A 316 4.95 -1.25 -9.85
C SER A 316 4.50 -0.79 -11.23
N ILE A 317 3.51 0.10 -11.30
CA ILE A 317 3.00 0.68 -12.55
C ILE A 317 4.07 1.51 -13.24
N ASN A 318 4.75 2.39 -12.49
CA ASN A 318 5.79 3.24 -13.04
C ASN A 318 6.92 2.38 -13.62
N ASN A 319 7.37 1.35 -12.90
CA ASN A 319 8.42 0.43 -13.33
C ASN A 319 8.04 -0.46 -14.53
N LEU A 320 6.74 -0.79 -14.68
CA LEU A 320 6.24 -1.51 -15.86
C LEU A 320 6.08 -0.59 -17.07
N SER A 321 5.73 0.69 -16.86
CA SER A 321 5.53 1.67 -17.94
C SER A 321 6.84 2.15 -18.57
N THR A 322 7.92 2.23 -17.81
CA THR A 322 9.25 2.64 -18.29
C THR A 322 9.93 1.60 -19.19
N LYS A 323 9.42 0.36 -19.23
CA LYS A 323 9.92 -0.73 -20.10
C LYS A 323 9.25 -0.81 -21.47
N ILE A 324 8.27 0.06 -21.76
CA ILE A 324 7.56 0.14 -23.05
C ILE A 324 8.04 1.33 -23.91
N GLY A 325 9.09 2.05 -23.45
CA GLY A 325 9.69 3.20 -24.13
C GLY A 325 10.83 2.83 -25.08
#